data_AF-A0ABD3RQU3-F1
#
_entry.id   AF-A0ABD3RQU3-F1
#
_cell.length_a   1.000
_cell.length_b   1.000
_cell.length_c   1.000
_cell.angle_alpha   90.00
_cell.angle_beta   90.00
_cell.angle_gamma   90.00
#
_symmetry.space_group_name_H-M   'P 1'
#
loop_
_entity.id
_entity.type
_entity.pdbx_description
1 polymer ?
#
loop_
_entity_poly.entity_id
_entity_poly.type
_entity_poly.pdbx_seq_one_letter_code
_entity_poly.pdbx_strand_id
1 'polypeptide(L)'
;MGLFNNLKQKAFEMAKEQAMKQLEEKFGSSAAGKILGGLGEGGGGGAGGGHKVTQDEYEANKPQELRKDIRMISGCQDKQTSADVSNVSSFQLPDPCGRAGGALTSTLLKVLYADEKASNDDLSFTEVLEKVREFLQESGYEQIPQLSSMNPIDVKTKFDLVPDTKRGTKRAVMIGINYVGNMKKYIMDVHGFEEENIVVLLDDGNHTEPTYENIIDAYKTVVSQSEDGDCIFLHYSGHGTKIRDDDSGEEGDGYDEALCPRDFQTAGMIRDDDLFEILVKSLADGVHMVSLMDCCHSGSIMDLPYAFKSDGSETEMHLNPGMNIEAFIQQNSGKLFEFLQQQMMGK
;
A
#
# COMPACT_ATOMS: atom_id res chain seq x y z
N MET A 1 3.95 -17.37 -38.21
CA MET A 1 4.13 -16.96 -36.80
C MET A 1 2.83 -16.84 -36.02
N GLY A 2 1.70 -16.41 -36.62
CA GLY A 2 0.42 -16.25 -35.89
C GLY A 2 -0.25 -17.54 -35.35
N LEU A 3 -0.15 -18.68 -36.05
CA LEU A 3 -0.78 -19.93 -35.58
C LEU A 3 -0.13 -20.53 -34.32
N PHE A 4 1.18 -20.35 -34.14
CA PHE A 4 1.93 -20.95 -33.02
C PHE A 4 1.69 -20.20 -31.70
N ASN A 5 1.53 -18.86 -31.76
CA ASN A 5 1.14 -18.05 -30.60
C ASN A 5 -0.30 -18.31 -30.19
N ASN A 6 -1.21 -18.47 -31.16
CA ASN A 6 -2.63 -18.73 -30.89
C ASN A 6 -2.85 -20.13 -30.27
N LEU A 7 -2.02 -21.12 -30.62
CA LEU A 7 -2.02 -22.45 -30.00
C LEU A 7 -1.45 -22.45 -28.58
N LYS A 8 -0.39 -21.67 -28.31
CA LYS A 8 0.14 -21.51 -26.94
C LYS A 8 -0.85 -20.77 -26.04
N GLN A 9 -1.51 -19.74 -26.56
CA GLN A 9 -2.52 -18.98 -25.82
C GLN A 9 -3.75 -19.82 -25.53
N LYS A 10 -4.25 -20.60 -26.51
CA LYS A 10 -5.32 -21.58 -26.25
C LYS A 10 -4.92 -22.69 -25.27
N ALA A 11 -3.69 -23.18 -25.34
CA ALA A 11 -3.21 -24.20 -24.39
C ALA A 11 -3.08 -23.64 -22.98
N PHE A 12 -2.68 -22.37 -22.84
CA PHE A 12 -2.64 -21.65 -21.57
C PHE A 12 -4.05 -21.40 -21.01
N GLU A 13 -4.98 -20.92 -21.83
CA GLU A 13 -6.39 -20.73 -21.42
C GLU A 13 -7.06 -22.05 -21.01
N MET A 14 -6.84 -23.14 -21.76
CA MET A 14 -7.37 -24.45 -21.38
C MET A 14 -6.75 -24.99 -20.09
N ALA A 15 -5.46 -24.72 -19.85
CA ALA A 15 -4.80 -25.09 -18.59
C ALA A 15 -5.30 -24.22 -17.42
N LYS A 16 -5.56 -22.93 -17.65
CA LYS A 16 -6.17 -21.99 -16.69
C LYS A 16 -7.58 -22.44 -16.32
N GLU A 17 -8.44 -22.72 -17.31
CA GLU A 17 -9.81 -23.21 -17.09
C GLU A 17 -9.84 -24.53 -16.33
N GLN A 18 -8.95 -25.47 -16.66
CA GLN A 18 -8.86 -26.74 -15.94
C GLN A 18 -8.36 -26.59 -14.50
N ALA A 19 -7.40 -25.70 -14.25
CA ALA A 19 -6.90 -25.42 -12.91
C ALA A 19 -7.98 -24.72 -12.05
N MET A 20 -8.70 -23.75 -12.62
CA MET A 20 -9.80 -23.04 -11.94
C MET A 20 -10.98 -23.98 -11.62
N LYS A 21 -11.40 -24.83 -12.56
CA LYS A 21 -12.41 -25.87 -12.27
C LYS A 21 -11.99 -26.83 -11.18
N GLN A 22 -10.72 -27.23 -11.15
CA GLN A 22 -10.20 -28.10 -10.10
C GLN A 22 -10.11 -27.40 -8.74
N LEU A 23 -9.91 -26.09 -8.71
CA LEU A 23 -9.95 -25.28 -7.48
C LEU A 23 -11.39 -25.12 -6.97
N GLU A 24 -12.35 -24.82 -7.85
CA GLU A 24 -13.77 -24.71 -7.50
C GLU A 24 -14.37 -26.04 -7.03
N GLU A 25 -14.11 -27.15 -7.73
CA GLU A 25 -14.62 -28.48 -7.36
C GLU A 25 -14.03 -28.99 -6.04
N LYS A 26 -12.80 -28.59 -5.71
CA LYS A 26 -12.06 -29.14 -4.56
C LYS A 26 -12.18 -28.29 -3.30
N PHE A 27 -12.46 -26.99 -3.43
CA PHE A 27 -12.51 -26.07 -2.30
C PHE A 27 -13.87 -25.37 -2.12
N GLY A 28 -14.77 -25.42 -3.10
CA GLY A 28 -16.02 -24.67 -3.07
C GLY A 28 -15.80 -23.16 -2.92
N SER A 29 -16.86 -22.38 -2.86
CA SER A 29 -16.85 -20.91 -2.77
C SER A 29 -16.29 -20.32 -1.44
N SER A 30 -15.35 -21.01 -0.80
CA SER A 30 -14.82 -20.70 0.53
C SER A 30 -13.29 -20.85 0.62
N ALA A 31 -12.57 -20.84 -0.51
CA ALA A 31 -11.12 -21.01 -0.53
C ALA A 31 -10.33 -19.91 0.21
N ALA A 32 -10.94 -18.73 0.45
CA ALA A 32 -10.36 -17.66 1.27
C ALA A 32 -10.14 -18.06 2.74
N GLY A 33 -10.87 -19.06 3.26
CA GLY A 33 -10.81 -19.44 4.67
C GLY A 33 -9.70 -20.41 5.07
N LYS A 34 -8.90 -20.94 4.14
CA LYS A 34 -7.91 -21.99 4.44
C LYS A 34 -6.45 -21.54 4.43
N ILE A 35 -6.16 -20.34 3.94
CA ILE A 35 -4.79 -19.85 3.81
C ILE A 35 -4.32 -19.20 5.12
N LEU A 36 -5.25 -18.80 6.00
CA LEU A 36 -4.98 -17.99 7.20
C LEU A 36 -5.54 -18.58 8.50
N GLY A 37 -5.95 -19.86 8.55
CA GLY A 37 -6.43 -20.49 9.81
C GLY A 37 -5.32 -20.75 10.86
N GLY A 38 -4.22 -20.00 10.83
CA GLY A 38 -2.92 -20.56 11.16
C GLY A 38 -2.02 -19.79 12.10
N LEU A 39 -2.29 -18.57 12.56
CA LEU A 39 -1.33 -17.85 13.40
C LEU A 39 -1.89 -17.56 14.80
N GLY A 40 -1.83 -18.58 15.65
CA GLY A 40 -2.07 -18.46 17.10
C GLY A 40 -2.32 -19.80 17.79
N GLU A 41 -1.31 -20.35 18.47
CA GLU A 41 -1.59 -21.32 19.53
C GLU A 41 -2.12 -20.55 20.76
N GLY A 42 -3.37 -20.83 21.11
CA GLY A 42 -4.06 -20.23 22.24
C GLY A 42 -5.37 -20.93 22.61
N GLY A 43 -5.43 -22.26 22.47
CA GLY A 43 -6.40 -23.12 23.20
C GLY A 43 -7.67 -23.53 22.44
N GLY A 44 -7.76 -24.84 22.12
CA GLY A 44 -9.06 -25.51 21.95
C GLY A 44 -9.23 -26.43 20.74
N GLY A 45 -8.46 -27.52 20.66
CA GLY A 45 -8.84 -28.82 20.08
C GLY A 45 -9.47 -28.88 18.67
N GLY A 46 -8.66 -29.20 17.66
CA GLY A 46 -9.14 -29.70 16.37
C GLY A 46 -8.00 -30.25 15.52
N ALA A 47 -7.95 -31.57 15.34
CA ALA A 47 -6.91 -32.27 14.59
C ALA A 47 -7.05 -32.04 13.07
N GLY A 48 -6.07 -31.37 12.47
CA GLY A 48 -5.92 -31.23 11.01
C GLY A 48 -4.56 -30.58 10.70
N GLY A 49 -3.51 -31.39 10.58
CA GLY A 49 -2.14 -30.91 10.37
C GLY A 49 -1.90 -30.42 8.94
N GLY A 50 -1.88 -29.10 8.76
CA GLY A 50 -1.19 -28.43 7.67
C GLY A 50 0.07 -27.77 8.23
N HIS A 51 1.20 -27.91 7.55
CA HIS A 51 2.44 -27.23 7.90
C HIS A 51 2.26 -25.72 7.61
N LYS A 52 2.49 -24.88 8.63
CA LYS A 52 2.33 -23.43 8.54
C LYS A 52 3.68 -22.83 8.16
N VAL A 53 3.74 -22.09 7.06
CA VAL A 53 4.96 -21.40 6.61
C VAL A 53 5.21 -20.22 7.55
N THR A 54 6.40 -20.18 8.16
CA THR A 54 6.85 -19.07 9.01
C THR A 54 7.31 -17.87 8.18
N GLN A 55 7.39 -16.66 8.76
CA GLN A 55 7.92 -15.48 8.06
C GLN A 55 9.34 -15.72 7.52
N ASP A 56 10.18 -16.39 8.32
CA ASP A 56 11.55 -16.75 7.92
C ASP A 56 11.57 -17.72 6.72
N GLU A 57 10.65 -18.69 6.69
CA GLU A 57 10.50 -19.60 5.55
C GLU A 57 9.96 -18.89 4.31
N TYR A 58 9.06 -17.93 4.47
CA TYR A 58 8.57 -17.08 3.37
C TYR A 58 9.70 -16.26 2.76
N GLU A 59 10.46 -15.54 3.61
CA GLU A 59 11.59 -14.71 3.19
C GLU A 59 12.70 -15.53 2.51
N ALA A 60 12.95 -16.75 2.98
CA ALA A 60 13.96 -17.64 2.40
C ALA A 60 13.59 -18.18 1.01
N ASN A 61 12.30 -18.29 0.68
CA ASN A 61 11.81 -18.97 -0.51
C ASN A 61 11.08 -18.06 -1.51
N LYS A 62 10.87 -16.78 -1.19
CA LYS A 62 10.15 -15.85 -2.09
C LYS A 62 10.94 -15.56 -3.38
N PRO A 63 10.25 -15.40 -4.52
CA PRO A 63 10.87 -14.98 -5.79
C PRO A 63 11.65 -13.67 -5.66
N GLN A 64 12.63 -13.45 -6.56
CA GLN A 64 13.46 -12.24 -6.53
C GLN A 64 12.63 -10.97 -6.65
N GLU A 65 11.57 -11.02 -7.44
CA GLU A 65 10.62 -9.94 -7.69
C GLU A 65 9.83 -9.54 -6.41
N LEU A 66 9.81 -10.39 -5.38
CA LEU A 66 9.24 -10.10 -4.05
C LEU A 66 10.27 -9.65 -3.01
N ARG A 67 11.54 -9.47 -3.41
CA ARG A 67 12.57 -8.89 -2.53
C ARG A 67 12.34 -7.40 -2.30
N LYS A 68 11.63 -6.71 -3.19
CA LYS A 68 11.13 -5.37 -2.90
C LYS A 68 10.09 -5.44 -1.78
N ASP A 69 10.26 -4.57 -0.80
CA ASP A 69 9.38 -4.47 0.36
C ASP A 69 8.64 -3.14 0.27
N ILE A 70 7.34 -3.21 -0.05
CA ILE A 70 6.51 -2.03 -0.25
C ILE A 70 5.42 -2.05 0.80
N ARG A 71 5.32 -0.96 1.54
CA ARG A 71 4.36 -0.75 2.63
C ARG A 71 3.66 0.58 2.45
N MET A 72 2.40 0.63 2.84
CA MET A 72 1.57 1.82 2.80
C MET A 72 0.82 1.95 4.11
N ILE A 73 0.86 3.13 4.70
CA ILE A 73 -0.02 3.52 5.79
C ILE A 73 -0.96 4.59 5.26
N SER A 74 -2.26 4.35 5.36
CA SER A 74 -3.29 5.28 4.89
C SER A 74 -4.43 5.45 5.89
N GLY A 75 -5.23 6.50 5.69
CA GLY A 75 -6.33 6.86 6.59
C GLY A 75 -7.66 6.81 5.86
N CYS A 76 -8.38 5.70 5.95
CA CYS A 76 -9.68 5.50 5.30
C CYS A 76 -10.82 6.04 6.19
N GLN A 77 -11.89 6.60 5.63
CA GLN A 77 -13.09 6.95 6.41
C GLN A 77 -14.20 5.90 6.17
N ASP A 78 -14.91 5.47 7.22
CA ASP A 78 -15.97 4.45 7.08
C ASP A 78 -17.19 4.91 6.27
N LYS A 79 -17.36 6.21 6.08
CA LYS A 79 -18.51 6.83 5.41
C LYS A 79 -18.09 7.80 4.32
N GLN A 80 -17.17 7.39 3.45
CA GLN A 80 -16.88 8.22 2.29
C GLN A 80 -18.11 8.20 1.37
N THR A 81 -18.83 9.32 1.36
CA THR A 81 -19.83 9.59 0.33
C THR A 81 -19.03 10.07 -0.87
N SER A 82 -18.67 9.14 -1.77
CA SER A 82 -17.99 9.47 -3.02
C SER A 82 -18.89 10.39 -3.84
N ALA A 83 -18.39 11.58 -4.18
CA ALA A 83 -18.95 12.30 -5.30
C ALA A 83 -18.35 11.66 -6.55
N ASP A 84 -19.11 10.79 -7.23
CA ASP A 84 -18.65 10.12 -8.44
C ASP A 84 -18.17 11.16 -9.47
N VAL A 85 -16.86 11.18 -9.75
CA VAL A 85 -16.30 12.13 -10.70
C VAL A 85 -16.43 11.57 -12.12
N SER A 86 -17.60 11.75 -12.72
CA SER A 86 -17.82 11.41 -14.14
C SER A 86 -17.26 12.46 -15.12
N ASN A 87 -16.95 13.67 -14.64
CA ASN A 87 -16.34 14.72 -15.45
C ASN A 87 -15.46 15.64 -14.59
N VAL A 88 -14.14 15.45 -14.72
CA VAL A 88 -13.08 16.19 -14.00
C VAL A 88 -13.21 17.70 -14.18
N SER A 89 -13.66 18.16 -15.36
CA SER A 89 -13.79 19.61 -15.65
C SER A 89 -14.90 20.32 -14.86
N SER A 90 -15.85 19.56 -14.31
CA SER A 90 -16.95 20.08 -13.47
C SER A 90 -16.80 19.72 -11.99
N PHE A 91 -15.75 18.99 -11.62
CA PHE A 91 -15.49 18.58 -10.26
C PHE A 91 -15.04 19.79 -9.41
N GLN A 92 -15.85 20.13 -8.41
CA GLN A 92 -15.48 21.09 -7.39
C GLN A 92 -15.09 20.31 -6.15
N LEU A 93 -13.84 20.51 -5.70
CA LEU A 93 -13.43 20.01 -4.40
C LEU A 93 -14.37 20.59 -3.33
N PRO A 94 -14.89 19.78 -2.39
CA PRO A 94 -15.67 20.30 -1.28
C PRO A 94 -14.86 21.37 -0.53
N ASP A 95 -15.56 22.44 -0.10
CA ASP A 95 -15.02 23.62 0.59
C ASP A 95 -13.97 23.23 1.68
N PRO A 96 -12.82 23.92 1.77
CA PRO A 96 -11.62 23.42 2.44
C PRO A 96 -11.77 23.59 3.95
N CYS A 97 -12.44 22.64 4.58
CA CYS A 97 -12.07 22.24 5.92
C CYS A 97 -11.16 21.02 5.74
N GLY A 98 -9.86 21.16 5.56
CA GLY A 98 -8.97 21.71 6.60
C GLY A 98 -9.01 20.91 7.92
N ARG A 99 -9.90 19.92 8.04
CA ARG A 99 -10.04 19.09 9.24
C ARG A 99 -9.18 17.84 9.11
N ALA A 100 -9.30 17.05 8.05
CA ALA A 100 -8.63 15.74 7.96
C ALA A 100 -7.26 15.72 7.27
N GLY A 101 -6.94 16.70 6.41
CA GLY A 101 -5.66 16.72 5.68
C GLY A 101 -4.49 16.89 6.65
N GLY A 102 -3.73 15.83 6.88
CA GLY A 102 -2.62 15.81 7.84
C GLY A 102 -2.96 15.21 9.20
N ALA A 103 -4.21 14.80 9.45
CA ALA A 103 -4.64 14.23 10.72
C ALA A 103 -3.95 12.88 11.00
N LEU A 104 -3.85 12.02 9.99
CA LEU A 104 -3.11 10.75 10.11
C LEU A 104 -1.63 11.02 10.34
N THR A 105 -1.03 11.90 9.52
CA THR A 105 0.40 12.22 9.57
C THR A 105 0.79 12.80 10.93
N SER A 106 0.06 13.81 11.40
CA SER A 106 0.33 14.45 12.69
C SER A 106 0.14 13.49 13.85
N THR A 107 -0.85 12.62 13.78
CA THR A 107 -1.12 11.63 14.82
C THR A 107 -0.07 10.53 14.84
N LEU A 108 0.34 10.01 13.69
CA LEU A 108 1.44 9.06 13.57
C LEU A 108 2.74 9.66 14.12
N LEU A 109 3.08 10.89 13.72
CA LEU A 109 4.23 11.60 14.29
C LEU A 109 4.12 11.75 15.79
N LYS A 110 2.94 12.04 16.34
CA LYS A 110 2.75 12.12 17.79
C LYS A 110 3.05 10.79 18.48
N VAL A 111 2.61 9.66 17.91
CA VAL A 111 2.94 8.32 18.44
C VAL A 111 4.45 8.07 18.37
N LEU A 112 5.06 8.35 17.22
CA LEU A 112 6.48 8.07 16.96
C LEU A 112 7.45 9.03 17.70
N TYR A 113 7.03 10.26 18.02
CA TYR A 113 7.85 11.25 18.75
C TYR A 113 7.56 11.31 20.26
N ALA A 114 6.35 10.98 20.73
CA ALA A 114 6.01 11.10 22.14
C ALA A 114 6.81 10.15 23.05
N ASP A 115 7.52 9.20 22.45
CA ASP A 115 8.29 8.16 23.14
C ASP A 115 9.68 8.58 23.63
N GLU A 116 10.11 9.84 23.47
CA GLU A 116 11.34 10.32 24.13
C GLU A 116 11.26 10.26 25.68
N LYS A 117 10.06 10.06 26.25
CA LYS A 117 9.83 9.97 27.71
C LYS A 117 9.30 8.62 28.21
N ALA A 118 8.89 7.71 27.35
CA ALA A 118 8.50 6.37 27.75
C ALA A 118 9.65 5.40 27.48
N SER A 119 9.87 4.50 28.43
CA SER A 119 10.93 3.52 28.38
C SER A 119 10.69 2.57 27.20
N ASN A 120 11.48 2.68 26.14
CA ASN A 120 12.08 1.59 25.35
C ASN A 120 11.24 0.33 25.07
N ASP A 121 9.93 0.44 24.91
CA ASP A 121 9.09 -0.64 24.40
C ASP A 121 8.86 -0.36 22.92
N ASP A 122 9.54 -1.16 22.10
CA ASP A 122 9.43 -1.18 20.64
C ASP A 122 8.00 -1.58 20.24
N LEU A 123 7.12 -0.58 20.09
CA LEU A 123 5.72 -0.80 19.72
C LEU A 123 5.61 -1.61 18.43
N SER A 124 4.69 -2.56 18.40
CA SER A 124 4.34 -3.33 17.21
C SER A 124 3.56 -2.51 16.18
N PHE A 125 3.44 -3.00 14.95
CA PHE A 125 2.58 -2.37 13.93
C PHE A 125 1.14 -2.21 14.44
N THR A 126 0.59 -3.25 15.09
CA THR A 126 -0.74 -3.20 15.70
C THR A 126 -0.82 -2.07 16.73
N GLU A 127 0.09 -2.03 17.70
CA GLU A 127 0.04 -1.02 18.78
C GLU A 127 0.23 0.41 18.27
N VAL A 128 1.08 0.61 17.24
CA VAL A 128 1.24 1.93 16.61
C VAL A 128 -0.08 2.36 15.96
N LEU A 129 -0.69 1.50 15.15
CA LEU A 129 -1.94 1.85 14.44
C LEU A 129 -3.13 2.01 15.40
N GLU A 130 -3.18 1.24 16.49
CA GLU A 130 -4.19 1.37 17.55
C GLU A 130 -4.05 2.72 18.26
N LYS A 131 -2.84 3.10 18.68
CA LYS A 131 -2.58 4.43 19.29
C LYS A 131 -2.90 5.57 18.33
N VAL A 132 -2.60 5.39 17.04
CA VAL A 132 -2.97 6.38 16.02
C VAL A 132 -4.49 6.50 15.94
N ARG A 133 -5.22 5.37 15.92
CA ARG A 133 -6.68 5.37 15.91
C ARG A 133 -7.27 6.05 17.15
N GLU A 134 -6.74 5.77 18.34
CA GLU A 134 -7.16 6.42 19.59
C GLU A 134 -7.04 7.95 19.51
N PHE A 135 -5.87 8.46 19.11
CA PHE A 135 -5.65 9.90 18.99
C PHE A 135 -6.48 10.56 17.88
N LEU A 136 -6.75 9.84 16.78
CA LEU A 136 -7.69 10.30 15.75
C LEU A 136 -9.10 10.45 16.32
N GLN A 137 -9.59 9.45 17.07
CA GLN A 137 -10.90 9.49 17.72
C GLN A 137 -11.02 10.59 18.78
N GLU A 138 -9.99 10.78 19.61
CA GLU A 138 -9.92 11.88 20.59
C GLU A 138 -10.02 13.26 19.93
N SER A 139 -9.47 13.37 18.72
CA SER A 139 -9.48 14.60 17.93
C SER A 139 -10.74 14.74 17.06
N GLY A 140 -11.67 13.80 17.14
CA GLY A 140 -12.94 13.81 16.41
C GLY A 140 -12.86 13.37 14.95
N TYR A 141 -11.79 12.66 14.56
CA TYR A 141 -11.64 12.10 13.22
C TYR A 141 -12.24 10.70 13.13
N GLU A 142 -13.00 10.45 12.07
CA GLU A 142 -13.57 9.13 11.78
C GLU A 142 -12.58 8.20 11.07
N GLN A 143 -11.40 8.69 10.66
CA GLN A 143 -10.41 7.94 9.88
C GLN A 143 -9.88 6.70 10.63
N ILE A 144 -9.91 5.54 9.98
CA ILE A 144 -9.30 4.29 10.42
C ILE A 144 -7.93 4.14 9.72
N PRO A 145 -6.83 4.06 10.49
CA PRO A 145 -5.53 3.70 9.95
C PRO A 145 -5.54 2.30 9.35
N GLN A 146 -5.02 2.19 8.14
CA GLN A 146 -4.84 0.94 7.42
C GLN A 146 -3.37 0.78 7.05
N LEU A 147 -2.82 -0.41 7.26
CA LEU A 147 -1.55 -0.86 6.69
C LEU A 147 -1.85 -1.69 5.46
N SER A 148 -1.12 -1.47 4.37
CA SER A 148 -1.15 -2.35 3.20
C SER A 148 0.27 -2.64 2.72
N SER A 149 0.49 -3.83 2.16
CA SER A 149 1.84 -4.26 1.80
C SER A 149 1.89 -5.23 0.62
N MET A 150 3.02 -5.24 -0.07
CA MET A 150 3.35 -6.20 -1.14
C MET A 150 3.49 -7.64 -0.63
N ASN A 151 4.12 -7.78 0.54
CA ASN A 151 4.39 -9.07 1.19
C ASN A 151 3.65 -9.09 2.54
N PRO A 152 3.21 -10.26 3.02
CA PRO A 152 2.58 -10.34 4.34
C PRO A 152 3.58 -9.90 5.42
N ILE A 153 3.09 -9.14 6.39
CA ILE A 153 3.84 -8.65 7.55
C ILE A 153 3.20 -9.26 8.80
N ASP A 154 4.02 -9.77 9.72
CA ASP A 154 3.56 -10.06 11.07
C ASP A 154 3.37 -8.75 11.82
N VAL A 155 2.12 -8.30 11.93
CA VAL A 155 1.74 -7.02 12.55
C VAL A 155 2.05 -6.94 14.05
N LYS A 156 2.42 -8.06 14.68
CA LYS A 156 2.86 -8.12 16.08
C LYS A 156 4.36 -7.84 16.23
N THR A 157 5.09 -7.76 15.13
CA THR A 157 6.50 -7.36 15.14
C THR A 157 6.63 -5.85 15.30
N LYS A 158 7.82 -5.41 15.73
CA LYS A 158 8.18 -3.99 15.92
C LYS A 158 7.87 -3.19 14.66
N PHE A 159 7.19 -2.06 14.84
CA PHE A 159 7.00 -1.07 13.80
C PHE A 159 8.35 -0.46 13.40
N ASP A 160 8.69 -0.54 12.12
CA ASP A 160 9.84 0.12 11.54
C ASP A 160 9.46 0.89 10.27
N LEU A 161 9.87 2.16 10.22
CA LEU A 161 9.78 2.96 9.01
C LEU A 161 10.96 2.68 8.07
N VAL A 162 12.12 2.39 8.64
CA VAL A 162 13.33 1.99 7.93
C VAL A 162 13.95 0.81 8.69
N PRO A 163 13.95 -0.39 8.11
CA PRO A 163 14.57 -1.56 8.73
C PRO A 163 16.07 -1.36 8.93
N ASP A 164 16.62 -1.83 10.05
CA ASP A 164 18.07 -1.78 10.35
C ASP A 164 18.94 -2.56 9.35
N THR A 165 18.32 -3.41 8.54
CA THR A 165 18.95 -4.19 7.47
C THR A 165 19.22 -3.35 6.22
N LYS A 166 18.55 -2.20 6.04
CA LYS A 166 18.70 -1.31 4.88
C LYS A 166 19.84 -0.34 5.11
N ARG A 167 20.88 -0.47 4.27
CA ARG A 167 22.16 0.27 4.38
C ARG A 167 22.45 1.16 3.17
N GLY A 168 21.58 1.13 2.16
CA GLY A 168 21.70 1.96 0.97
C GLY A 168 21.29 3.41 1.19
N THR A 169 21.12 4.14 0.09
CA THR A 169 20.68 5.53 0.09
C THR A 169 19.23 5.64 0.51
N LYS A 170 18.92 6.68 1.29
CA LYS A 170 17.58 7.00 1.78
C LYS A 170 17.05 8.19 0.99
N ARG A 171 15.97 8.00 0.22
CA ARG A 171 15.35 9.02 -0.63
C ARG A 171 13.92 9.26 -0.22
N ALA A 172 13.45 10.50 -0.32
CA ALA A 172 12.05 10.79 -0.02
C ALA A 172 11.41 11.74 -1.03
N VAL A 173 10.10 11.56 -1.24
CA VAL A 173 9.25 12.51 -1.94
C VAL A 173 8.14 12.90 -0.97
N MET A 174 7.97 14.20 -0.74
CA MET A 174 6.99 14.73 0.20
C MET A 174 6.10 15.76 -0.49
N ILE A 175 4.81 15.47 -0.54
CA ILE A 175 3.79 16.23 -1.27
C ILE A 175 2.69 16.63 -0.28
N GLY A 176 2.31 17.91 -0.24
CA GLY A 176 1.11 18.33 0.50
C GLY A 176 1.22 19.66 1.25
N ILE A 177 0.34 19.87 2.24
CA ILE A 177 0.28 21.11 3.06
C ILE A 177 0.80 20.90 4.49
N ASN A 178 1.44 21.94 5.06
CA ASN A 178 1.87 22.21 6.46
C ASN A 178 2.59 21.12 7.30
N TYR A 179 2.31 19.83 7.15
CA TYR A 179 2.85 18.73 7.97
C TYR A 179 4.12 18.10 7.38
N VAL A 180 4.45 18.44 6.13
CA VAL A 180 5.70 18.03 5.47
C VAL A 180 6.92 18.48 6.29
N GLY A 181 6.88 19.64 6.94
CA GLY A 181 8.00 20.14 7.75
C GLY A 181 8.35 19.24 8.94
N ASN A 182 7.34 18.77 9.68
CA ASN A 182 7.58 17.91 10.86
C ASN A 182 7.97 16.49 10.44
N MET A 183 7.35 15.96 9.38
CA MET A 183 7.72 14.64 8.86
C MET A 183 9.12 14.65 8.24
N LYS A 184 9.50 15.70 7.51
CA LYS A 184 10.85 15.87 6.96
C LYS A 184 11.88 15.86 8.09
N LYS A 185 11.62 16.63 9.15
CA LYS A 185 12.47 16.65 10.34
C LYS A 185 12.57 15.27 11.00
N TYR A 186 11.48 14.52 11.10
CA TYR A 186 11.47 13.17 11.67
C TYR A 186 12.35 12.20 10.90
N ILE A 187 12.17 12.10 9.59
CA ILE A 187 12.96 11.16 8.79
C ILE A 187 14.45 11.55 8.73
N MET A 188 14.76 12.85 8.83
CA MET A 188 16.15 13.32 8.93
C MET A 188 16.75 12.99 10.30
N ASP A 189 16.11 13.41 11.39
CA ASP A 189 16.66 13.33 12.75
C ASP A 189 16.70 11.88 13.27
N VAL A 190 15.67 11.09 12.98
CA VAL A 190 15.52 9.72 13.52
C VAL A 190 16.04 8.68 12.55
N HIS A 191 15.74 8.83 11.27
CA HIS A 191 16.05 7.83 10.25
C HIS A 191 17.26 8.20 9.38
N GLY A 192 17.89 9.37 9.59
CA GLY A 192 19.13 9.75 8.91
C GLY A 192 18.98 9.95 7.41
N PHE A 193 17.82 10.42 6.94
CA PHE A 193 17.68 10.89 5.56
C PHE A 193 18.48 12.17 5.36
N GLU A 194 19.25 12.25 4.27
CA GLU A 194 19.98 13.49 3.94
C GLU A 194 19.07 14.43 3.16
N GLU A 195 19.13 15.72 3.49
CA GLU A 195 18.24 16.73 2.91
C GLU A 195 18.30 16.80 1.38
N GLU A 196 19.47 16.58 0.79
CA GLU A 196 19.68 16.56 -0.66
C GLU A 196 18.95 15.41 -1.38
N ASN A 197 18.56 14.36 -0.64
CA ASN A 197 17.82 13.22 -1.14
C ASN A 197 16.30 13.33 -0.88
N ILE A 198 15.82 14.49 -0.43
CA ILE A 198 14.40 14.74 -0.11
C ILE A 198 13.83 15.76 -1.10
N VAL A 199 12.92 15.30 -1.94
CA VAL A 199 12.13 16.16 -2.83
C VAL A 199 10.88 16.62 -2.10
N VAL A 200 10.62 17.94 -2.11
CA VAL A 200 9.46 18.56 -1.44
C VAL A 200 8.64 19.34 -2.46
N LEU A 201 7.36 19.00 -2.59
CA LEU A 201 6.39 19.65 -3.48
C LEU A 201 5.25 20.27 -2.66
N LEU A 202 5.16 21.60 -2.59
CA LEU A 202 4.13 22.33 -1.84
C LEU A 202 3.52 23.45 -2.68
N ASP A 203 2.26 23.79 -2.41
CA ASP A 203 1.54 24.90 -3.05
C ASP A 203 1.69 26.23 -2.28
N ASP A 204 2.86 26.47 -1.68
CA ASP A 204 3.13 27.60 -0.79
C ASP A 204 3.77 28.82 -1.49
N GLY A 205 4.03 28.71 -2.80
CA GLY A 205 4.69 29.73 -3.61
C GLY A 205 6.22 29.83 -3.42
N ASN A 206 6.82 28.97 -2.58
CA ASN A 206 8.28 28.91 -2.37
C ASN A 206 8.88 27.61 -2.92
N HIS A 207 8.16 26.49 -2.78
CA HIS A 207 8.59 25.18 -3.26
C HIS A 207 8.10 24.93 -4.69
N THR A 208 8.63 23.87 -5.30
CA THR A 208 8.09 23.35 -6.57
C THR A 208 6.63 22.96 -6.36
N GLU A 209 5.74 23.46 -7.21
CA GLU A 209 4.30 23.23 -7.06
C GLU A 209 3.94 21.75 -7.31
N PRO A 210 2.98 21.17 -6.58
CA PRO A 210 2.57 19.77 -6.74
C PRO A 210 1.61 19.61 -7.94
N THR A 211 2.10 19.91 -9.14
CA THR A 211 1.40 19.63 -10.40
C THR A 211 1.49 18.16 -10.77
N TYR A 212 0.63 17.69 -11.69
CA TYR A 212 0.64 16.31 -12.18
C TYR A 212 2.05 15.93 -12.66
N GLU A 213 2.64 16.76 -13.53
CA GLU A 213 3.98 16.54 -14.10
C GLU A 213 5.05 16.47 -13.01
N ASN A 214 5.08 17.41 -12.07
CA ASN A 214 6.08 17.45 -11.01
C ASN A 214 5.99 16.25 -10.06
N ILE A 215 4.78 15.80 -9.73
CA ILE A 215 4.56 14.62 -8.87
C ILE A 215 5.06 13.36 -9.58
N ILE A 216 4.65 13.16 -10.83
CA ILE A 216 5.05 11.99 -11.63
C ILE A 216 6.56 11.96 -11.84
N ASP A 217 7.19 13.09 -12.13
CA ASP A 217 8.63 13.19 -12.31
C ASP A 217 9.39 12.91 -11.01
N ALA A 218 8.91 13.41 -9.87
CA ALA A 218 9.51 13.12 -8.57
C ALA A 218 9.48 11.62 -8.26
N TYR A 219 8.33 10.95 -8.45
CA TYR A 219 8.18 9.52 -8.26
C TYR A 219 9.06 8.70 -9.21
N LYS A 220 9.03 9.00 -10.51
CA LYS A 220 9.91 8.33 -11.49
C LYS A 220 11.39 8.52 -11.17
N THR A 221 11.78 9.69 -10.71
CA THR A 221 13.17 10.00 -10.38
C THR A 221 13.64 9.16 -9.20
N VAL A 222 12.91 9.13 -8.08
CA VAL A 222 13.34 8.36 -6.90
C VAL A 222 13.34 6.85 -7.17
N VAL A 223 12.39 6.35 -7.95
CA VAL A 223 12.34 4.94 -8.34
C VAL A 223 13.48 4.58 -9.29
N SER A 224 13.71 5.35 -10.34
CA SER A 224 14.75 5.05 -11.33
C SER A 224 16.19 5.14 -10.80
N GLN A 225 16.40 5.87 -9.70
CA GLN A 225 17.68 5.99 -9.01
C GLN A 225 17.88 4.95 -7.90
N SER A 226 16.87 4.16 -7.59
CA SER A 226 16.92 3.20 -6.48
C SER A 226 17.66 1.91 -6.84
N GLU A 227 18.41 1.38 -5.88
CA GLU A 227 19.14 0.12 -5.98
C GLU A 227 18.94 -0.78 -4.75
N ASP A 228 19.39 -2.03 -4.85
CA ASP A 228 19.23 -3.02 -3.77
C ASP A 228 19.80 -2.49 -2.44
N GLY A 229 18.98 -2.51 -1.39
CA GLY A 229 19.34 -2.03 -0.06
C GLY A 229 18.95 -0.57 0.24
N ASP A 230 18.47 0.18 -0.76
CA ASP A 230 17.94 1.53 -0.58
C ASP A 230 16.61 1.56 0.19
N CYS A 231 16.32 2.74 0.74
CA CYS A 231 15.05 3.05 1.38
C CYS A 231 14.39 4.25 0.71
N ILE A 232 13.10 4.14 0.39
CA ILE A 232 12.29 5.23 -0.14
C ILE A 232 11.16 5.54 0.84
N PHE A 233 11.00 6.82 1.18
CA PHE A 233 9.84 7.30 1.93
C PHE A 233 8.99 8.22 1.06
N LEU A 234 7.73 7.84 0.84
CA LEU A 234 6.77 8.65 0.09
C LEU A 234 5.75 9.22 1.07
N HIS A 235 5.50 10.52 0.98
CA HIS A 235 4.46 11.17 1.76
C HIS A 235 3.56 11.97 0.85
N TYR A 236 2.26 11.72 0.93
CA TYR A 236 1.24 12.52 0.26
C TYR A 236 0.21 12.96 1.28
N SER A 237 -0.03 14.27 1.36
CA SER A 237 -1.11 14.82 2.17
C SER A 237 -1.91 15.81 1.34
N GLY A 238 -3.14 15.43 0.99
CA GLY A 238 -3.93 16.19 0.03
C GLY A 238 -5.28 15.57 -0.24
N HIS A 239 -5.89 15.96 -1.35
CA HIS A 239 -7.15 15.39 -1.79
C HIS A 239 -6.91 14.08 -2.55
N GLY A 240 -7.74 13.09 -2.25
CA GLY A 240 -7.93 11.88 -3.05
C GLY A 240 -9.42 11.74 -3.42
N THR A 241 -9.71 11.01 -4.48
CA THR A 241 -11.05 10.83 -5.03
C THR A 241 -11.23 9.44 -5.62
N LYS A 242 -12.45 9.12 -6.05
CA LYS A 242 -12.76 7.93 -6.84
C LYS A 242 -13.26 8.35 -8.21
N ILE A 243 -12.67 7.78 -9.26
CA ILE A 243 -13.05 7.98 -10.64
C ILE A 243 -13.72 6.69 -11.11
N ARG A 244 -14.72 6.78 -11.97
CA ARG A 244 -15.32 5.57 -12.54
C ARG A 244 -14.32 4.94 -13.51
N ASP A 245 -14.04 3.67 -13.31
CA ASP A 245 -13.20 2.86 -14.19
C ASP A 245 -13.81 2.88 -15.61
N ASP A 246 -13.05 3.38 -16.58
CA ASP A 246 -13.42 3.39 -17.99
C ASP A 246 -12.95 2.14 -18.73
N ASP A 247 -12.07 1.35 -18.11
CA ASP A 247 -11.68 0.03 -18.56
C ASP A 247 -12.63 -1.03 -17.99
N SER A 248 -13.00 -1.99 -18.83
CA SER A 248 -14.06 -2.91 -18.48
C SER A 248 -13.55 -4.00 -17.54
N GLY A 249 -13.68 -3.78 -16.23
CA GLY A 249 -13.75 -4.83 -15.23
C GLY A 249 -12.46 -5.18 -14.51
N GLU A 250 -11.64 -4.18 -14.18
CA GLU A 250 -10.44 -4.45 -13.38
C GLU A 250 -10.78 -4.46 -11.87
N GLU A 251 -11.44 -3.44 -11.33
CA GLU A 251 -11.78 -3.39 -9.89
C GLU A 251 -13.15 -3.98 -9.51
N GLY A 252 -13.24 -4.59 -8.33
CA GLY A 252 -14.47 -5.25 -7.85
C GLY A 252 -15.66 -4.32 -7.59
N ASP A 253 -15.42 -3.01 -7.43
CA ASP A 253 -16.46 -1.97 -7.28
C ASP A 253 -16.64 -1.08 -8.53
N GLY A 254 -15.72 -1.14 -9.50
CA GLY A 254 -15.73 -0.37 -10.75
C GLY A 254 -15.29 1.09 -10.63
N TYR A 255 -14.46 1.44 -9.64
CA TYR A 255 -13.95 2.80 -9.43
C TYR A 255 -12.49 2.89 -8.95
N ASP A 256 -11.61 3.39 -9.82
CA ASP A 256 -10.22 3.75 -9.49
C ASP A 256 -10.11 4.80 -8.38
N GLU A 257 -9.18 4.60 -7.44
CA GLU A 257 -8.72 5.64 -6.52
C GLU A 257 -7.75 6.59 -7.23
N ALA A 258 -7.82 7.89 -6.95
CA ALA A 258 -6.95 8.85 -7.61
C ALA A 258 -6.50 9.99 -6.69
N LEU A 259 -5.25 10.41 -6.85
CA LEU A 259 -4.70 11.62 -6.25
C LEU A 259 -5.09 12.83 -7.09
N CYS A 260 -5.31 13.97 -6.42
CA CYS A 260 -5.64 15.25 -7.07
C CYS A 260 -4.44 16.21 -7.03
N PRO A 261 -3.61 16.28 -8.09
CA PRO A 261 -2.60 17.32 -8.23
C PRO A 261 -3.22 18.71 -8.23
N ARG A 262 -2.39 19.74 -8.02
CA ARG A 262 -2.86 21.14 -8.00
C ARG A 262 -3.58 21.55 -9.29
N ASP A 263 -3.12 21.05 -10.43
CA ASP A 263 -3.62 21.35 -11.76
C ASP A 263 -4.56 20.24 -12.30
N PHE A 264 -5.19 19.46 -11.42
CA PHE A 264 -6.05 18.32 -11.81
C PHE A 264 -7.16 18.67 -12.81
N GLN A 265 -7.64 19.92 -12.77
CA GLN A 265 -8.69 20.42 -13.67
C GLN A 265 -8.25 20.46 -15.14
N THR A 266 -6.95 20.65 -15.39
CA THR A 266 -6.37 20.76 -16.73
C THR A 266 -5.52 19.55 -17.10
N ALA A 267 -4.77 19.00 -16.14
CA ALA A 267 -3.84 17.89 -16.36
C ALA A 267 -4.47 16.52 -16.10
N GLY A 268 -5.61 16.47 -15.41
CA GLY A 268 -6.21 15.23 -14.94
C GLY A 268 -5.71 14.80 -13.56
N MET A 269 -6.24 13.69 -13.07
CA MET A 269 -5.90 13.10 -11.77
C MET A 269 -4.84 12.01 -11.97
N ILE A 270 -4.09 11.67 -10.92
CA ILE A 270 -3.14 10.55 -10.94
C ILE A 270 -3.88 9.32 -10.42
N ARG A 271 -4.10 8.32 -11.26
CA ARG A 271 -4.80 7.08 -10.90
C ARG A 271 -3.88 6.12 -10.14
N ASP A 272 -4.47 5.21 -9.39
CA ASP A 272 -3.82 4.05 -8.77
C ASP A 272 -3.00 3.22 -9.77
N ASP A 273 -3.51 2.95 -10.97
CA ASP A 273 -2.78 2.24 -12.04
C ASP A 273 -1.45 2.93 -12.41
N ASP A 274 -1.47 4.26 -12.56
CA ASP A 274 -0.26 5.04 -12.84
C ASP A 274 0.74 4.91 -11.68
N LEU A 275 0.26 4.96 -10.44
CA LEU A 275 1.07 4.80 -9.24
C LEU A 275 1.61 3.38 -9.13
N PHE A 276 0.83 2.36 -9.46
CA PHE A 276 1.25 0.98 -9.45
C PHE A 276 2.39 0.74 -10.46
N GLU A 277 2.22 1.19 -11.70
CA GLU A 277 3.25 1.04 -12.73
C GLU A 277 4.56 1.75 -12.34
N ILE A 278 4.47 2.95 -11.76
CA ILE A 278 5.65 3.76 -11.40
C ILE A 278 6.29 3.27 -10.09
N LEU A 279 5.51 3.09 -9.04
CA LEU A 279 6.00 2.89 -7.67
C LEU A 279 6.13 1.41 -7.29
N VAL A 280 5.33 0.52 -7.89
CA VAL A 280 5.34 -0.90 -7.54
C VAL A 280 6.08 -1.71 -8.58
N LYS A 281 5.67 -1.65 -9.84
CA LYS A 281 6.23 -2.48 -10.91
C LYS A 281 7.65 -2.08 -11.29
N SER A 282 7.91 -0.77 -11.39
CA SER A 282 9.22 -0.25 -11.79
C SER A 282 10.26 -0.20 -10.66
N LEU A 283 9.87 -0.49 -9.42
CA LEU A 283 10.77 -0.47 -8.27
C LEU A 283 11.80 -1.60 -8.34
N ALA A 284 13.06 -1.26 -8.08
CA ALA A 284 14.14 -2.24 -8.07
C ALA A 284 13.97 -3.27 -6.94
N ASP A 285 14.34 -4.51 -7.24
CA ASP A 285 14.32 -5.59 -6.26
C ASP A 285 15.23 -5.27 -5.07
N GLY A 286 14.76 -5.57 -3.86
CA GLY A 286 15.52 -5.35 -2.62
C GLY A 286 15.43 -3.93 -2.06
N VAL A 287 14.77 -3.00 -2.76
CA VAL A 287 14.41 -1.69 -2.20
C VAL A 287 13.31 -1.83 -1.15
N HIS A 288 13.40 -1.05 -0.08
CA HIS A 288 12.33 -0.88 0.90
C HIS A 288 11.63 0.46 0.67
N MET A 289 10.33 0.45 0.42
CA MET A 289 9.53 1.65 0.22
C MET A 289 8.39 1.69 1.23
N VAL A 290 8.32 2.77 2.01
CA VAL A 290 7.14 3.06 2.84
C VAL A 290 6.48 4.32 2.31
N SER A 291 5.17 4.26 2.15
CA SER A 291 4.35 5.41 1.83
C SER A 291 3.39 5.74 2.96
N LEU A 292 3.21 7.04 3.22
CA LEU A 292 2.20 7.57 4.12
C LEU A 292 1.23 8.41 3.29
N MET A 293 0.05 7.86 3.06
CA MET A 293 -1.00 8.47 2.24
C MET A 293 -2.09 9.06 3.15
N ASP A 294 -2.01 10.37 3.37
CA ASP A 294 -2.97 11.15 4.18
C ASP A 294 -3.97 11.85 3.25
N CYS A 295 -4.81 11.03 2.62
CA CYS A 295 -5.87 11.48 1.73
C CYS A 295 -7.09 10.54 1.78
N CYS A 296 -8.25 11.09 1.44
CA CYS A 296 -9.50 10.33 1.29
C CYS A 296 -9.38 9.31 0.14
N HIS A 297 -9.89 8.09 0.30
CA HIS A 297 -9.86 7.03 -0.73
C HIS A 297 -8.44 6.64 -1.11
N SER A 298 -7.66 6.19 -0.11
CA SER A 298 -6.27 5.75 -0.29
C SER A 298 -6.02 4.35 0.24
N GLY A 299 -7.08 3.57 0.40
CA GLY A 299 -6.99 2.21 0.93
C GLY A 299 -6.39 1.24 -0.08
N SER A 300 -6.56 1.52 -1.37
CA SER A 300 -6.07 0.73 -2.51
C SER A 300 -5.22 1.52 -3.50
N ILE A 301 -4.93 2.81 -3.28
CA ILE A 301 -4.16 3.71 -4.18
C ILE A 301 -2.81 3.20 -4.74
N MET A 302 -2.29 2.07 -4.27
CA MET A 302 -1.08 1.40 -4.81
C MET A 302 -1.30 -0.11 -5.09
N ASP A 303 -2.54 -0.59 -5.09
CA ASP A 303 -2.96 -1.98 -5.33
C ASP A 303 -2.12 -3.04 -4.63
N LEU A 304 -1.89 -2.79 -3.34
CA LEU A 304 -1.10 -3.71 -2.53
C LEU A 304 -1.94 -4.90 -2.06
N PRO A 305 -1.37 -6.12 -2.14
CA PRO A 305 -2.13 -7.35 -1.97
C PRO A 305 -2.58 -7.67 -0.55
N TYR A 306 -1.85 -7.19 0.45
CA TYR A 306 -2.18 -7.44 1.85
C TYR A 306 -2.67 -6.15 2.50
N ALA A 307 -3.69 -6.25 3.34
CA ALA A 307 -4.21 -5.14 4.13
C ALA A 307 -4.41 -5.57 5.60
N PHE A 308 -4.26 -4.62 6.50
CA PHE A 308 -4.58 -4.74 7.92
C PHE A 308 -5.22 -3.45 8.42
N LYS A 309 -6.38 -3.58 9.06
CA LYS A 309 -7.12 -2.46 9.66
C LYS A 309 -7.06 -2.55 11.17
N SER A 310 -6.70 -1.42 11.79
CA SER A 310 -6.56 -1.33 13.23
C SER A 310 -7.83 -0.79 13.90
N ASP A 311 -8.96 -1.46 13.67
CA ASP A 311 -10.25 -1.13 14.30
C ASP A 311 -10.66 -2.15 15.38
N GLY A 312 -9.78 -3.09 15.70
CA GLY A 312 -10.00 -4.19 16.64
C GLY A 312 -10.72 -5.39 16.04
N SER A 313 -11.05 -5.38 14.73
CA SER A 313 -11.68 -6.51 14.04
C SER A 313 -10.67 -7.52 13.47
N GLU A 314 -9.42 -7.10 13.24
CA GLU A 314 -8.38 -7.90 12.62
C GLU A 314 -7.20 -8.11 13.60
N THR A 315 -6.52 -9.26 13.48
CA THR A 315 -5.32 -9.58 14.29
C THR A 315 -4.11 -9.98 13.46
N GLU A 316 -4.28 -10.01 12.13
CA GLU A 316 -3.30 -10.40 11.12
C GLU A 316 -3.63 -9.69 9.80
N MET A 317 -2.68 -9.65 8.87
CA MET A 317 -2.97 -9.13 7.53
C MET A 317 -3.84 -10.11 6.74
N HIS A 318 -4.74 -9.58 5.93
CA HIS A 318 -5.60 -10.33 5.02
C HIS A 318 -5.32 -9.93 3.56
N LEU A 319 -5.61 -10.83 2.62
CA LEU A 319 -5.61 -10.46 1.20
C LEU A 319 -6.69 -9.41 0.96
N ASN A 320 -6.33 -8.30 0.31
CA ASN A 320 -7.25 -7.21 0.02
C ASN A 320 -8.32 -7.69 -0.98
N PRO A 321 -9.60 -7.79 -0.57
CA PRO A 321 -10.66 -8.31 -1.43
C PRO A 321 -11.06 -7.34 -2.56
N GLY A 322 -10.68 -6.06 -2.47
CA GLY A 322 -10.93 -5.06 -3.51
C GLY A 322 -9.95 -5.12 -4.67
N MET A 323 -8.78 -5.73 -4.47
CA MET A 323 -7.74 -5.79 -5.48
C MET A 323 -8.07 -6.81 -6.57
N ASN A 324 -7.77 -6.44 -7.81
CA ASN A 324 -7.73 -7.38 -8.92
C ASN A 324 -6.50 -8.30 -8.82
N ILE A 325 -6.64 -9.38 -8.06
CA ILE A 325 -5.59 -10.40 -7.92
C ILE A 325 -5.16 -10.93 -9.30
N GLU A 326 -6.06 -11.07 -10.26
CA GLU A 326 -5.72 -11.55 -11.61
C GLU A 326 -4.87 -10.54 -12.39
N ALA A 327 -5.19 -9.26 -12.35
CA ALA A 327 -4.40 -8.20 -12.98
C ALA A 327 -3.04 -8.05 -12.30
N PHE A 328 -3.00 -8.00 -10.96
CA PHE A 328 -1.77 -7.94 -10.18
C PHE A 328 -0.81 -9.09 -10.52
N ILE A 329 -1.36 -10.30 -10.69
CA ILE A 329 -0.62 -11.51 -11.09
C ILE A 329 -0.18 -11.47 -12.55
N GLN A 330 -0.98 -10.91 -13.47
CA GLN A 330 -0.58 -10.77 -14.87
C GLN A 330 0.53 -9.73 -15.04
N GLN A 331 0.48 -8.66 -14.25
CA GLN A 331 1.43 -7.54 -14.28
C GLN A 331 2.75 -7.85 -13.56
N ASN A 332 2.72 -8.69 -12.52
CA ASN A 332 3.92 -9.21 -11.84
C ASN A 332 4.16 -10.68 -12.23
N SER A 333 5.16 -10.91 -13.09
CA SER A 333 5.60 -12.20 -13.71
C SER A 333 5.06 -13.52 -13.13
N GLY A 334 4.83 -14.53 -13.99
CA GLY A 334 4.25 -15.84 -13.64
C GLY A 334 4.94 -16.67 -12.54
N LYS A 335 6.10 -16.27 -12.01
CA LYS A 335 6.67 -16.89 -10.80
C LYS A 335 5.97 -16.44 -9.52
N LEU A 336 5.50 -15.19 -9.47
CA LEU A 336 4.65 -14.70 -8.38
C LEU A 336 3.33 -15.47 -8.36
N PHE A 337 2.76 -15.75 -9.54
CA PHE A 337 1.61 -16.64 -9.70
C PHE A 337 1.86 -18.00 -9.05
N GLU A 338 2.93 -18.71 -9.43
CA GLU A 338 3.24 -20.04 -8.87
C GLU A 338 3.45 -20.00 -7.34
N PHE A 339 4.09 -18.95 -6.83
CA PHE A 339 4.36 -18.78 -5.41
C PHE A 339 3.10 -18.44 -4.60
N LEU A 340 2.32 -17.43 -5.00
CA LEU A 340 1.05 -17.10 -4.35
C LEU A 340 0.07 -18.27 -4.47
N GLN A 341 0.02 -18.95 -5.62
CA GLN A 341 -0.81 -20.14 -5.80
C GLN A 341 -0.37 -21.27 -4.85
N GLN A 342 0.93 -21.49 -4.63
CA GLN A 342 1.41 -22.47 -3.64
C GLN A 342 0.99 -22.12 -2.22
N GLN A 343 1.11 -20.85 -1.82
CA GLN A 343 0.63 -20.36 -0.51
C GLN A 343 -0.88 -20.51 -0.39
N MET A 344 -1.63 -20.22 -1.46
CA MET A 344 -3.08 -20.38 -1.52
C MET A 344 -3.52 -21.85 -1.46
N MET A 345 -2.69 -22.77 -1.95
CA MET A 345 -2.97 -24.21 -2.04
C MET A 345 -2.59 -25.01 -0.79
N GLY A 346 -1.99 -24.39 0.24
CA GLY A 346 -1.71 -25.00 1.54
C GLY A 346 -0.97 -26.34 1.47
N LYS A 347 0.08 -26.42 0.63
CA LYS A 347 0.93 -27.62 0.50
C LYS A 347 2.30 -27.41 1.12
#